data_AF-A0A1V4IH11-F1
#
_entry.id   AF-A0A1V4IH11-F1
#
_cell.length_a   1.000
_cell.length_b   1.000
_cell.length_c   1.000
_cell.angle_alpha   90.00
_cell.angle_beta   90.00
_cell.angle_gamma   90.00
#
_symmetry.space_group_name_H-M   'P 1'
#
loop_
_entity.id
_entity.type
_entity.pdbx_description
1 polymer ?
#
loop_
_entity_poly.entity_id
_entity_poly.type
_entity_poly.pdbx_seq_one_letter_code
_entity_poly.pdbx_strand_id
1 'polypeptide(L)'
;MSKIKGFKTSIEKIGFHSVKEIEFTDRDKEIGFYEMKNFSIDRDRNLLIPYIKESLKINPKLKIWSCPWSPPYWMKTSDEMCGGGELIDTPENLRAYAKYLVKYIQAYKSEGIDICGFCVQNETDVVNVYPTSTMTAEMMQKFIRAYLIQS
;
A
#
# COMPACT_ATOMS: atom_id res chain seq x y z
N MET A 1 3.10 -40.39 -11.80
CA MET A 1 2.70 -39.08 -11.25
C MET A 1 3.96 -38.27 -10.94
N SER A 2 4.28 -37.31 -11.80
CA SER A 2 5.45 -36.42 -11.66
C SER A 2 5.18 -35.42 -10.54
N LYS A 3 6.01 -35.42 -9.49
CA LYS A 3 6.03 -34.36 -8.47
C LYS A 3 6.64 -33.13 -9.13
N ILE A 4 5.82 -32.15 -9.47
CA ILE A 4 6.29 -30.81 -9.84
C ILE A 4 7.09 -30.29 -8.63
N LYS A 5 8.42 -30.19 -8.77
CA LYS A 5 9.28 -29.50 -7.80
C LYS A 5 8.98 -28.01 -7.92
N GLY A 6 7.97 -27.53 -7.20
CA GLY A 6 7.69 -26.10 -7.07
C GLY A 6 8.89 -25.37 -6.49
N PHE A 7 9.20 -24.20 -7.04
CA PHE A 7 10.20 -23.29 -6.48
C PHE A 7 9.84 -22.99 -5.02
N LYS A 8 10.75 -23.27 -4.09
CA LYS A 8 10.62 -22.87 -2.69
C LYS A 8 11.07 -21.42 -2.54
N THR A 9 10.27 -20.46 -3.00
CA THR A 9 10.44 -19.06 -2.63
C THR A 9 10.12 -18.91 -1.15
N SER A 10 11.05 -18.35 -0.39
CA SER A 10 10.92 -18.10 1.06
C SER A 10 10.37 -16.70 1.36
N ILE A 11 10.35 -15.83 0.36
CA ILE A 11 9.91 -14.44 0.42
C ILE A 11 9.19 -14.15 -0.89
N GLU A 12 7.94 -13.69 -0.81
CA GLU A 12 7.23 -13.12 -1.95
C GLU A 12 6.96 -11.63 -1.67
N LYS A 13 7.48 -10.78 -2.55
CA LYS A 13 7.14 -9.35 -2.56
C LYS A 13 5.77 -9.23 -3.18
N ILE A 14 4.80 -8.82 -2.39
CA ILE A 14 3.49 -8.44 -2.89
C ILE A 14 3.53 -6.93 -3.12
N GLY A 15 3.74 -6.54 -4.38
CA GLY A 15 3.47 -5.18 -4.80
C GLY A 15 1.97 -4.97 -4.74
N PHE A 16 1.50 -4.19 -3.77
CA PHE A 16 0.11 -3.77 -3.77
C PHE A 16 0.03 -2.46 -4.55
N HIS A 17 -0.81 -2.47 -5.57
CA HIS A 17 -1.28 -1.25 -6.21
C HIS A 17 -2.62 -0.95 -5.59
N SER A 18 -2.79 0.27 -5.07
CA SER A 18 -4.06 0.86 -4.67
C SER A 18 -5.16 -0.15 -4.30
N VAL A 19 -5.32 -0.35 -2.99
CA VAL A 19 -6.62 -0.57 -2.38
C VAL A 19 -7.63 0.26 -3.18
N LYS A 20 -8.68 -0.37 -3.74
CA LYS A 20 -9.57 0.27 -4.72
C LYS A 20 -10.17 1.53 -4.09
N GLU A 21 -9.56 2.67 -4.36
CA GLU A 21 -10.23 3.94 -4.26
C GLU A 21 -11.17 3.96 -5.44
N ILE A 22 -12.46 4.04 -5.11
CA ILE A 22 -13.48 4.44 -6.05
C ILE A 22 -12.95 5.71 -6.74
N GLU A 23 -12.88 5.69 -8.08
CA GLU A 23 -12.60 6.88 -8.88
C GLU A 23 -13.62 7.94 -8.46
N PHE A 24 -13.18 8.89 -7.65
CA PHE A 24 -13.94 10.06 -7.28
C PHE A 24 -13.29 11.25 -7.99
N THR A 25 -14.12 12.14 -8.52
CA THR A 25 -13.68 13.34 -9.23
C THR A 25 -13.62 14.51 -8.26
N ASP A 26 -12.43 15.11 -8.16
CA ASP A 26 -12.00 16.50 -7.88
C ASP A 26 -12.76 17.48 -6.98
N ARG A 27 -13.90 17.19 -6.36
CA ARG A 27 -14.60 18.24 -5.59
C ARG A 27 -14.91 17.82 -4.17
N ASP A 28 -14.14 18.47 -3.29
CA ASP A 28 -14.18 18.51 -1.84
C ASP A 28 -13.45 17.36 -1.14
N LYS A 29 -12.23 17.64 -0.69
CA LYS A 29 -11.49 16.86 0.32
C LYS A 29 -12.28 16.91 1.63
N GLU A 30 -13.40 16.18 1.69
CA GLU A 30 -14.23 16.07 2.88
C GLU A 30 -13.45 15.45 4.04
N ILE A 31 -13.87 15.77 5.27
CA ILE A 31 -13.36 15.19 6.53
C ILE A 31 -13.31 13.64 6.47
N GLY A 32 -14.20 13.02 5.70
CA GLY A 32 -14.25 11.56 5.54
C GLY A 32 -13.04 10.93 4.84
N PHE A 33 -12.31 11.67 4.00
CA PHE A 33 -11.09 11.18 3.33
C PHE A 33 -9.95 11.00 4.33
N TYR A 34 -9.64 12.02 5.13
CA TYR A 34 -8.60 11.94 6.16
C TYR A 34 -8.90 10.88 7.22
N GLU A 35 -10.19 10.60 7.48
CA GLU A 35 -10.62 9.58 8.43
C GLU A 35 -10.57 8.15 7.88
N MET A 36 -10.32 7.95 6.58
CA MET A 36 -10.35 6.66 5.89
C MET A 36 -11.72 5.98 5.98
N LYS A 37 -12.82 6.73 5.85
CA LYS A 37 -14.19 6.17 5.93
C LYS A 37 -14.49 5.17 4.81
N ASN A 38 -13.95 5.41 3.62
CA ASN A 38 -14.19 4.61 2.42
C ASN A 38 -13.05 3.62 2.09
N PHE A 39 -12.14 3.38 3.04
CA PHE A 39 -11.04 2.43 2.85
C PHE A 39 -11.59 1.00 2.64
N SER A 40 -11.20 0.32 1.55
CA SER A 40 -11.62 -1.07 1.31
C SER A 40 -10.63 -1.89 0.46
N ILE A 41 -10.25 -3.06 0.98
CA ILE A 41 -9.44 -4.07 0.26
C ILE A 41 -10.28 -5.02 -0.61
N ASP A 42 -11.51 -4.66 -0.99
CA ASP A 42 -12.41 -5.56 -1.75
C ASP A 42 -11.85 -5.98 -3.10
N ARG A 43 -11.07 -5.11 -3.76
CA ARG A 43 -10.35 -5.51 -4.98
C ARG A 43 -9.38 -6.65 -4.69
N ASP A 44 -8.62 -6.55 -3.60
CA ASP A 44 -7.63 -7.56 -3.23
C ASP A 44 -8.31 -8.85 -2.82
N ARG A 45 -9.46 -8.79 -2.14
CA ARG A 45 -10.29 -9.97 -1.83
C ARG A 45 -10.69 -10.76 -3.07
N ASN A 46 -10.94 -10.07 -4.18
CA ASN A 46 -11.35 -10.69 -5.43
C ASN A 46 -10.17 -11.11 -6.32
N LEU A 47 -9.04 -10.40 -6.27
CA LEU A 47 -7.97 -10.55 -7.27
C LEU A 47 -6.64 -11.09 -6.72
N LEU A 48 -6.34 -10.91 -5.43
CA LEU A 48 -5.01 -11.13 -4.89
C LEU A 48 -5.00 -12.06 -3.67
N ILE A 49 -5.83 -11.77 -2.68
CA ILE A 49 -5.95 -12.54 -1.43
C ILE A 49 -6.23 -14.04 -1.66
N PRO A 50 -7.09 -14.47 -2.61
CA PRO A 50 -7.29 -15.89 -2.87
C PRO A 50 -5.98 -16.59 -3.24
N TYR A 51 -5.17 -15.97 -4.10
CA TYR A 51 -3.87 -16.52 -4.50
C TYR A 51 -2.88 -16.58 -3.33
N ILE A 52 -2.82 -15.53 -2.50
CA ILE A 52 -1.98 -15.52 -1.29
C ILE A 52 -2.38 -16.66 -0.35
N LYS A 53 -3.68 -16.85 -0.12
CA LYS A 53 -4.19 -17.91 0.76
C LYS A 53 -3.88 -19.30 0.21
N GLU A 54 -3.98 -19.51 -1.11
CA GLU A 54 -3.55 -20.78 -1.72
C GLU A 54 -2.04 -21.00 -1.57
N SER A 55 -1.21 -19.97 -1.78
CA SER A 55 0.24 -20.06 -1.56
C SER A 55 0.58 -20.41 -0.11
N LEU A 56 -0.12 -19.83 0.87
CA LEU A 56 0.07 -20.12 2.29
C LEU A 56 -0.37 -21.53 2.69
N LYS A 57 -1.37 -22.12 2.02
CA LYS A 57 -1.73 -23.55 2.22
C LYS A 57 -0.59 -24.47 1.80
N ILE A 58 0.12 -24.11 0.72
CA ILE A 58 1.27 -24.87 0.21
C ILE A 58 2.51 -24.67 1.09
N ASN A 59 2.77 -23.42 1.49
CA ASN A 59 3.89 -23.06 2.34
C ASN A 59 3.44 -22.13 3.48
N PRO A 60 3.04 -22.68 4.64
CA PRO A 60 2.61 -21.88 5.79
C PRO A 60 3.70 -20.99 6.40
N LYS A 61 4.98 -21.19 6.01
CA LYS A 61 6.11 -20.37 6.46
C LYS A 61 6.46 -19.23 5.49
N LEU A 62 5.68 -19.06 4.42
CA LEU A 62 5.90 -18.00 3.44
C LEU A 62 5.79 -16.64 4.14
N LYS A 63 6.80 -15.81 3.93
CA LYS A 63 6.87 -14.46 4.47
C LYS A 63 6.33 -13.48 3.44
N ILE A 64 5.34 -12.68 3.85
CA ILE A 64 4.70 -11.69 3.00
C ILE A 64 5.26 -10.31 3.30
N TRP A 65 5.80 -9.65 2.28
CA TRP A 65 6.30 -8.28 2.35
C TRP A 65 5.46 -7.38 1.46
N SER A 66 5.20 -6.15 1.88
CA SER A 66 4.38 -5.20 1.11
C SER A 66 5.06 -3.85 0.93
N CYS A 67 4.77 -3.20 -0.19
CA CYS A 67 5.41 -1.97 -0.61
C CYS A 67 4.44 -1.21 -1.53
N PRO A 68 3.97 -0.01 -1.17
CA PRO A 68 3.06 0.77 -2.00
C PRO A 68 3.82 1.38 -3.18
N TRP A 69 3.16 1.43 -4.33
CA TRP A 69 3.65 2.14 -5.50
C TRP A 69 3.32 3.63 -5.49
N SER A 70 2.19 4.00 -4.88
CA SER A 70 1.77 5.39 -4.79
C SER A 70 0.79 5.56 -3.63
N PRO A 71 0.79 6.73 -2.96
CA PRO A 71 -0.34 7.17 -2.15
C PRO A 71 -1.61 7.31 -3.00
N PRO A 72 -2.79 7.39 -2.36
CA PRO A 72 -4.00 7.92 -2.98
C PRO A 72 -3.77 9.19 -3.81
N TYR A 73 -4.45 9.32 -4.95
CA TYR A 73 -4.26 10.46 -5.87
C TYR A 73 -4.47 11.81 -5.17
N TRP A 74 -5.50 11.92 -4.33
CA TRP A 74 -5.86 13.13 -3.60
C TRP A 74 -4.85 13.54 -2.50
N MET A 75 -3.96 12.62 -2.10
CA MET A 75 -2.85 12.88 -1.20
C MET A 75 -1.60 13.37 -1.94
N LYS A 76 -1.59 13.41 -3.27
CA LYS A 76 -0.43 13.74 -4.09
C LYS A 76 -0.50 15.15 -4.65
N THR A 77 0.66 15.77 -4.86
CA THR A 77 0.77 17.09 -5.49
C THR A 77 0.31 17.11 -6.95
N SER A 78 0.32 15.95 -7.62
CA SER A 78 -0.15 15.79 -8.99
C SER A 78 -1.66 15.60 -9.11
N ASP A 79 -2.36 15.30 -8.00
CA ASP A 79 -3.76 14.83 -7.98
C ASP A 79 -4.03 13.60 -8.88
N GLU A 80 -2.98 12.84 -9.19
CA GLU A 80 -3.00 11.73 -10.14
C GLU A 80 -2.32 10.52 -9.53
N MET A 81 -2.80 9.30 -9.80
CA MET A 81 -2.17 8.07 -9.30
C MET A 81 -0.86 7.73 -10.04
N CYS A 82 -0.83 7.96 -11.35
CA CYS A 82 0.32 7.73 -12.23
C CYS A 82 1.08 9.04 -12.50
N GLY A 83 2.22 8.96 -13.18
CA GLY A 83 2.94 10.15 -13.63
C GLY A 83 3.74 10.88 -12.55
N GLY A 84 4.06 10.22 -11.44
CA GLY A 84 4.84 10.81 -10.35
C GLY A 84 3.98 11.65 -9.41
N GLY A 85 4.52 12.78 -8.96
CA GLY A 85 3.96 13.57 -7.87
C GLY A 85 4.48 13.12 -6.50
N GLU A 86 4.33 14.01 -5.53
CA GLU A 86 4.84 13.83 -4.17
C GLU A 86 3.69 13.80 -3.19
N LEU A 87 3.87 13.12 -2.05
CA LEU A 87 2.92 13.21 -0.95
C LEU A 87 2.83 14.66 -0.46
N ILE A 88 1.62 15.21 -0.36
CA ILE A 88 1.39 16.58 0.10
C ILE A 88 1.91 16.73 1.54
N ASP A 89 2.93 17.57 1.74
CA ASP A 89 3.59 17.78 3.03
C ASP A 89 2.77 18.73 3.95
N THR A 90 1.64 18.21 4.42
CA THR A 90 0.80 18.84 5.46
C THR A 90 0.55 17.82 6.57
N PRO A 91 0.46 18.25 7.85
CA PRO A 91 0.24 17.32 8.96
C PRO A 91 -1.01 16.44 8.78
N GLU A 92 -2.07 16.96 8.16
CA GLU A 92 -3.32 16.26 7.88
C GLU A 92 -3.12 15.13 6.87
N ASN A 93 -2.46 15.40 5.74
CA ASN A 93 -2.15 14.38 4.73
C ASN A 93 -1.17 13.33 5.27
N LEU A 94 -0.15 13.75 6.01
CA LEU A 94 0.82 12.81 6.58
C LEU A 94 0.19 11.89 7.63
N ARG A 95 -0.67 12.42 8.52
CA ARG A 95 -1.44 11.58 9.46
C ARG A 95 -2.39 10.63 8.73
N ALA A 96 -3.09 11.12 7.70
CA ALA A 96 -3.99 10.28 6.94
C ALA A 96 -3.26 9.19 6.17
N TYR A 97 -2.11 9.49 5.56
CA TYR A 97 -1.32 8.48 4.86
C TYR A 97 -0.79 7.41 5.83
N ALA A 98 -0.30 7.80 7.02
CA ALA A 98 0.07 6.82 8.05
C ALA A 98 -1.12 5.93 8.46
N LYS A 99 -2.30 6.53 8.68
CA LYS A 99 -3.55 5.82 8.98
C LYS A 99 -3.94 4.84 7.86
N TYR A 100 -3.80 5.25 6.61
CA TYR A 100 -4.07 4.43 5.43
C TYR A 100 -3.18 3.17 5.41
N LEU A 101 -1.88 3.33 5.67
CA LEU A 101 -0.93 2.21 5.72
C LEU A 101 -1.23 1.25 6.88
N VAL A 102 -1.57 1.78 8.07
CA VAL A 102 -1.97 0.95 9.23
C VAL A 102 -3.25 0.18 8.95
N LYS A 103 -4.28 0.84 8.37
CA LYS A 103 -5.53 0.17 8.00
C LYS A 103 -5.30 -0.95 6.99
N TYR A 104 -4.40 -0.76 6.04
CA TYR A 104 -4.02 -1.82 5.09
C TYR A 104 -3.42 -3.04 5.78
N ILE A 105 -2.45 -2.84 6.68
CA ILE A 105 -1.84 -3.95 7.43
C ILE A 105 -2.89 -4.65 8.30
N GLN A 106 -3.74 -3.90 9.00
CA GLN A 106 -4.81 -4.45 9.83
C GLN A 106 -5.85 -5.22 9.00
N ALA A 107 -6.21 -4.72 7.82
CA ALA A 107 -7.16 -5.39 6.94
C ALA A 107 -6.60 -6.72 6.43
N TYR A 108 -5.33 -6.78 6.01
CA TYR A 108 -4.70 -8.04 5.63
C TYR A 108 -4.55 -9.01 6.80
N LYS A 109 -4.25 -8.50 8.01
CA LYS A 109 -4.24 -9.30 9.23
C LYS A 109 -5.63 -9.91 9.51
N SER A 110 -6.70 -9.16 9.30
CA SER A 110 -8.09 -9.66 9.45
C SER A 110 -8.45 -10.76 8.44
N GLU A 111 -7.76 -10.80 7.31
CA GLU A 111 -7.87 -11.85 6.30
C GLU A 111 -6.99 -13.07 6.62
N GLY A 112 -6.29 -13.07 7.76
CA GLY A 112 -5.37 -14.14 8.16
C GLY A 112 -4.02 -14.08 7.46
N ILE A 113 -3.64 -12.94 6.89
CA ILE A 113 -2.37 -12.74 6.18
C ILE A 113 -1.46 -11.83 7.01
N ASP A 114 -0.33 -12.38 7.44
CA ASP A 114 0.66 -11.66 8.23
C ASP A 114 1.71 -10.99 7.35
N ILE A 115 1.60 -9.67 7.22
CA ILE A 115 2.62 -8.84 6.56
C ILE A 115 3.80 -8.70 7.52
N CYS A 116 4.91 -9.40 7.24
CA CYS A 116 6.08 -9.44 8.10
C CYS A 116 7.09 -8.33 7.82
N GLY A 117 6.81 -7.47 6.85
CA GLY A 117 7.50 -6.20 6.72
C GLY A 117 6.92 -5.34 5.60
N PHE A 118 7.36 -4.09 5.62
CA PHE A 118 6.72 -3.03 4.87
C PHE A 118 7.76 -2.02 4.39
N CYS A 119 7.66 -1.60 3.13
CA CYS A 119 8.37 -0.44 2.59
C CYS A 119 7.42 0.76 2.59
N VAL A 120 7.90 1.99 2.82
CA VAL A 120 7.04 3.19 2.82
C VAL A 120 6.64 3.66 1.42
N GLN A 121 7.53 3.48 0.45
CA GLN A 121 7.33 3.89 -0.94
C GLN A 121 8.26 3.05 -1.83
N ASN A 122 7.72 2.47 -2.90
CA ASN A 122 8.50 1.79 -3.92
C ASN A 122 9.15 2.83 -4.86
N GLU A 123 10.39 2.61 -5.27
CA GLU A 123 11.06 3.37 -6.35
C GLU A 123 10.85 4.89 -6.24
N THR A 124 11.36 5.46 -5.15
CA THR A 124 11.11 6.83 -4.69
C THR A 124 11.58 7.94 -5.63
N ASP A 125 12.29 7.58 -6.69
CA ASP A 125 12.90 8.45 -7.68
C ASP A 125 12.38 8.16 -9.11
N VAL A 126 11.34 7.34 -9.25
CA VAL A 126 10.78 6.94 -10.55
C VAL A 126 9.47 7.66 -10.85
N VAL A 127 9.37 8.15 -12.10
CA VAL A 127 8.16 8.70 -12.70
C VAL A 127 7.81 7.85 -13.92
N ASN A 128 6.59 7.31 -13.97
CA ASN A 128 6.17 6.42 -15.05
C ASN A 128 4.66 6.50 -15.34
N VAL A 129 4.21 5.79 -16.37
CA VAL A 129 2.80 5.71 -16.77
C VAL A 129 1.95 4.82 -15.87
N TYR A 130 2.58 4.01 -15.02
CA TYR A 130 1.94 3.24 -13.96
C TYR A 130 2.02 4.01 -12.62
N PRO A 131 1.33 3.55 -11.55
CA PRO A 131 1.34 4.26 -10.28
C PRO A 131 2.75 4.45 -9.75
N THR A 132 3.13 5.70 -9.49
CA THR A 132 4.41 6.06 -8.89
C THR A 132 4.22 7.26 -7.96
N SER A 133 5.16 7.47 -7.04
CA SER A 133 5.25 8.69 -6.23
C SER A 133 6.70 8.92 -5.88
N THR A 134 7.18 10.14 -6.05
CA THR A 134 8.50 10.52 -5.59
C THR A 134 8.45 10.81 -4.08
N MET A 135 9.52 10.45 -3.37
CA MET A 135 9.65 10.73 -1.94
C MET A 135 11.13 10.90 -1.59
N THR A 136 11.53 12.13 -1.25
CA THR A 136 12.92 12.40 -0.85
C THR A 136 13.29 11.67 0.44
N ALA A 137 14.59 11.51 0.67
CA ALA A 137 15.10 10.90 1.91
C ALA A 137 14.65 11.68 3.15
N GLU A 138 14.64 13.02 3.08
CA GLU A 138 14.19 13.91 4.15
C GLU A 138 12.70 13.73 4.44
N MET A 139 11.86 13.69 3.39
CA MET A 139 10.42 13.47 3.54
C MET A 139 10.12 12.09 4.13
N MET A 140 10.80 11.04 3.64
CA MET A 140 10.65 9.70 4.18
C MET A 140 11.07 9.62 5.66
N GLN A 141 12.21 10.21 6.01
CA GLN A 141 12.68 10.27 7.40
C GLN A 141 11.67 11.00 8.29
N LYS A 142 11.19 12.16 7.86
CA LYS A 142 10.17 12.95 8.56
C LYS A 142 8.89 12.14 8.75
N PHE A 143 8.37 11.54 7.67
CA PHE A 143 7.15 10.75 7.69
C PHE A 143 7.25 9.56 8.65
N ILE A 144 8.33 8.78 8.56
CA ILE A 144 8.54 7.61 9.42
C ILE A 144 8.59 8.03 10.89
N ARG A 145 9.42 9.03 11.23
CA ARG A 145 9.67 9.41 12.63
C ARG A 145 8.48 10.10 13.28
N ALA A 146 7.82 11.01 12.56
CA ALA A 146 6.80 11.88 13.13
C ALA A 146 5.38 11.32 13.00
N TYR A 147 5.13 10.39 12.07
CA TYR A 147 3.77 9.93 11.77
C TYR A 147 3.66 8.41 11.84
N LEU A 148 4.48 7.65 11.10
CA LEU A 148 4.24 6.21 10.94
C LEU A 148 4.50 5.39 12.21
N ILE A 149 5.62 5.62 12.90
CA ILE A 149 5.97 4.81 14.09
C ILE A 149 5.17 5.16 15.35
N GLN A 150 4.43 6.27 15.32
CA GLN A 150 3.58 6.72 16.44
C GLN A 150 2.11 6.29 16.26
N SER A 151 1.78 5.64 15.13
CA SER A 151 0.42 5.28 14.70
C SER A 151 -0.08 3.97 15.31
#